data_AF-A0A072NPZ0-F1
#
_entry.id   AF-A0A072NPZ0-F1
#
_cell.length_a   1.000
_cell.length_b   1.000
_cell.length_c   1.000
_cell.angle_alpha   90.00
_cell.angle_beta   90.00
_cell.angle_gamma   90.00
#
_symmetry.space_group_name_H-M   'P 1'
#
loop_
_entity.id
_entity.type
_entity.pdbx_description
1 polymer ?
#
loop_
_entity_poly.entity_id
_entity_poly.type
_entity_poly.pdbx_seq_one_letter_code
_entity_poly.pdbx_strand_id
1 'polypeptide(L)'
;MGTTDTFYDQDKANPNVTLSDRSYIINAIHYMFPDVKITEKDIESSWAGVRPLIYEEGKNASEISRKDEIWESQSGLITIAGGKLTGYRKMAETIVDLLAKKFQASEGRNFKACNTKHMPISGGNLGGSSKLEAFVNSQVEAGVAIGLTKEEAKDLARRYGSNVSEVFELLKSKKMDALKYGLPLPLFAKLVYAIQNEMTVTPIDFFNRRTGAILFDIKTVKQWRHKVIQYMKDEFSWDEKELQKYTWALENALIEATVPVEERKELLTASNEN
;
A
#
# COMPACT_ATOMS: atom_id res chain seq x y z
N MET A 1 -6.18 0.11 -15.24
CA MET A 1 -7.24 -0.67 -15.91
C MET A 1 -7.21 -2.08 -15.36
N GLY A 2 -8.36 -2.71 -15.13
CA GLY A 2 -8.44 -4.03 -14.49
C GLY A 2 -9.89 -4.53 -14.48
N THR A 3 -10.15 -5.78 -14.10
CA THR A 3 -9.25 -6.80 -13.53
C THR A 3 -9.40 -8.11 -14.30
N THR A 4 -8.46 -9.05 -14.12
CA THR A 4 -8.59 -10.44 -14.58
C THR A 4 -9.12 -11.34 -13.45
N ASP A 5 -9.66 -12.49 -13.84
CA ASP A 5 -10.18 -13.50 -12.92
C ASP A 5 -9.77 -14.90 -13.42
N THR A 6 -8.66 -15.40 -12.88
CA THR A 6 -8.05 -16.68 -13.26
C THR A 6 -7.82 -17.52 -12.01
N PHE A 7 -7.95 -18.84 -12.15
CA PHE A 7 -7.56 -19.76 -11.09
C PHE A 7 -6.06 -19.61 -10.78
N TYR A 8 -5.68 -19.70 -9.50
CA TYR A 8 -4.32 -19.47 -9.05
C TYR A 8 -3.95 -20.46 -7.94
N ASP A 9 -3.05 -21.39 -8.26
CA ASP A 9 -2.56 -22.47 -7.38
C ASP A 9 -1.07 -22.36 -7.03
N GLN A 10 -0.41 -21.29 -7.50
CA GLN A 10 1.01 -21.03 -7.29
C GLN A 10 1.25 -20.28 -5.96
N ASP A 11 2.44 -19.68 -5.80
CA ASP A 11 2.79 -18.89 -4.62
C ASP A 11 1.84 -17.70 -4.43
N LYS A 12 0.98 -17.78 -3.42
CA LYS A 12 -0.04 -16.76 -3.08
C LYS A 12 0.57 -15.51 -2.45
N ALA A 13 1.78 -15.61 -1.91
CA ALA A 13 2.48 -14.46 -1.34
C ALA A 13 3.01 -13.52 -2.44
N ASN A 14 3.39 -14.08 -3.59
CA ASN A 14 4.00 -13.34 -4.70
C ASN A 14 3.29 -13.63 -6.03
N PRO A 15 1.99 -13.28 -6.18
CA PRO A 15 1.30 -13.40 -7.46
C PRO A 15 1.87 -12.43 -8.48
N ASN A 16 1.97 -12.89 -9.72
CA ASN A 16 2.59 -12.11 -10.79
C ASN A 16 1.63 -11.88 -11.95
N VAL A 17 1.78 -10.73 -12.59
CA VAL A 17 1.09 -10.41 -13.84
C VAL A 17 1.68 -11.23 -14.97
N THR A 18 0.81 -11.87 -15.75
CA THR A 18 1.20 -12.68 -16.91
C THR A 18 1.07 -11.92 -18.22
N LEU A 19 1.68 -12.42 -19.29
CA LEU A 19 1.46 -11.92 -20.65
C LEU A 19 -0.01 -12.01 -21.08
N SER A 20 -0.69 -13.07 -20.64
CA SER A 20 -2.12 -13.25 -20.89
C SER A 20 -2.94 -12.16 -20.20
N ASP A 21 -2.64 -11.83 -18.95
CA ASP A 21 -3.31 -10.74 -18.22
C ASP A 21 -3.15 -9.40 -18.95
N ARG A 22 -1.91 -9.07 -19.33
CA ARG A 22 -1.58 -7.85 -20.07
C ARG A 22 -2.38 -7.76 -21.38
N SER A 23 -2.33 -8.82 -22.18
CA SER A 23 -2.99 -8.89 -23.49
C SER A 23 -4.52 -8.81 -23.35
N TYR A 24 -5.10 -9.49 -22.36
CA TYR A 24 -6.53 -9.44 -22.08
C TYR A 24 -7.00 -8.01 -21.80
N ILE A 25 -6.28 -7.28 -20.94
CA ILE A 25 -6.64 -5.89 -20.60
C ILE A 25 -6.46 -4.95 -21.79
N ILE A 26 -5.37 -5.06 -22.56
CA ILE A 26 -5.16 -4.25 -23.77
C ILE A 26 -6.29 -4.47 -24.77
N ASN A 27 -6.63 -5.73 -25.06
CA ASN A 27 -7.71 -6.07 -25.99
C ASN A 27 -9.07 -5.53 -25.52
N ALA A 28 -9.36 -5.59 -24.22
CA ALA A 28 -10.57 -5.01 -23.65
C ALA A 28 -10.62 -3.48 -23.80
N ILE A 29 -9.48 -2.79 -23.69
CA ILE A 29 -9.38 -1.35 -23.94
C ILE A 29 -9.65 -1.03 -25.41
N HIS A 30 -9.00 -1.73 -26.35
CA HIS A 30 -9.22 -1.50 -27.79
C HIS A 30 -10.67 -1.77 -28.19
N TYR A 31 -11.31 -2.77 -27.59
CA TYR A 31 -12.73 -3.04 -27.82
C TYR A 31 -13.63 -1.90 -27.34
N MET A 32 -13.40 -1.39 -26.12
CA MET A 32 -14.24 -0.34 -25.53
C MET A 32 -13.94 1.05 -26.10
N PHE A 33 -12.68 1.31 -26.45
CA PHE A 33 -12.16 2.60 -26.91
C PHE A 33 -11.30 2.41 -28.17
N PRO A 34 -11.91 2.20 -29.35
CA PRO A 34 -11.18 1.87 -30.59
C PRO A 34 -10.16 2.93 -31.03
N ASP A 35 -10.41 4.20 -30.67
CA ASP A 35 -9.51 5.31 -31.02
C ASP A 35 -8.25 5.37 -30.14
N VAL A 36 -8.23 4.65 -29.01
CA VAL A 36 -7.09 4.61 -28.08
C VAL A 36 -6.06 3.61 -28.58
N LYS A 37 -4.90 4.12 -29.01
CA LYS A 37 -3.78 3.32 -29.54
C LYS A 37 -2.80 2.88 -28.45
N ILE A 38 -3.31 2.33 -27.36
CA ILE A 38 -2.46 1.85 -26.26
C ILE A 38 -1.69 0.59 -26.68
N THR A 39 -0.45 0.49 -26.26
CA THR A 39 0.46 -0.65 -26.47
C THR A 39 1.07 -1.09 -25.14
N GLU A 40 1.79 -2.22 -25.12
CA GLU A 40 2.53 -2.67 -23.95
C GLU A 40 3.57 -1.66 -23.45
N LYS A 41 4.07 -0.77 -24.34
CA LYS A 41 5.05 0.27 -24.00
C LYS A 41 4.45 1.42 -23.20
N ASP A 42 3.12 1.57 -23.22
CA ASP A 42 2.42 2.60 -22.47
C ASP A 42 2.10 2.16 -21.02
N ILE A 43 2.37 0.90 -20.68
CA ILE A 43 2.17 0.36 -19.34
C ILE A 43 3.35 0.76 -18.46
N GLU A 44 3.14 1.73 -17.57
CA GLU A 44 4.18 2.19 -16.65
C GLU A 44 4.35 1.28 -15.42
N SER A 45 3.29 0.58 -15.00
CA SER A 45 3.28 -0.28 -13.81
C SER A 45 2.06 -1.21 -13.79
N SER A 46 2.15 -2.28 -13.01
CA SER A 46 1.14 -3.33 -12.87
C SER A 46 1.26 -4.02 -11.51
N TRP A 47 0.20 -4.71 -11.08
CA TRP A 47 0.21 -5.54 -9.88
C TRP A 47 -0.77 -6.70 -10.04
N ALA A 48 -0.55 -7.77 -9.27
CA ALA A 48 -1.47 -8.88 -9.13
C ALA A 48 -1.85 -9.07 -7.65
N GLY A 49 -2.96 -9.76 -7.42
CA GLY A 49 -3.43 -10.08 -6.08
C GLY A 49 -4.37 -11.28 -6.11
N VAL A 50 -4.27 -12.16 -5.11
CA VAL A 50 -5.12 -13.35 -5.00
C VAL A 50 -6.34 -13.01 -4.15
N ARG A 51 -7.52 -13.38 -4.64
CA ARG A 51 -8.78 -13.25 -3.88
C ARG A 51 -8.98 -14.51 -3.04
N PRO A 52 -9.14 -14.41 -1.71
CA PRO A 52 -9.43 -15.57 -0.87
C PRO A 52 -10.90 -15.95 -1.03
N LEU A 53 -11.19 -16.83 -1.99
CA LEU A 53 -12.52 -17.38 -2.23
C LEU A 53 -12.69 -18.71 -1.47
N ILE A 54 -13.89 -18.94 -0.92
CA ILE A 54 -14.21 -20.16 -0.20
C ILE A 54 -14.47 -21.26 -1.22
N TYR A 55 -13.62 -22.29 -1.26
CA TYR A 55 -13.72 -23.33 -2.28
C TYR A 55 -15.07 -24.05 -2.23
N GLU A 56 -15.77 -24.09 -3.37
CA GLU A 56 -16.95 -24.93 -3.60
C GLU A 56 -16.64 -25.86 -4.77
N GLU A 57 -16.76 -27.18 -4.55
CA GLU A 57 -16.41 -28.20 -5.56
C GLU A 57 -17.28 -28.05 -6.82
N GLY A 58 -16.64 -28.00 -7.99
CA GLY A 58 -17.32 -27.95 -9.30
C GLY A 58 -17.75 -26.58 -9.81
N LYS A 59 -17.35 -25.47 -9.17
CA LYS A 59 -17.65 -24.10 -9.63
C LYS A 59 -16.44 -23.35 -10.18
N ASN A 60 -16.65 -22.53 -11.22
CA ASN A 60 -15.63 -21.62 -11.72
C ASN A 60 -15.33 -20.50 -10.70
N ALA A 61 -14.12 -19.91 -10.73
CA ALA A 61 -13.72 -18.85 -9.80
C ALA A 61 -14.70 -17.66 -9.73
N SER A 62 -15.36 -17.33 -10.85
CA SER A 62 -16.38 -16.27 -10.93
C SER A 62 -17.70 -16.61 -10.22
N GLU A 63 -17.99 -17.89 -9.98
CA GLU A 63 -19.25 -18.43 -9.46
C GLU A 63 -19.22 -18.71 -7.95
N ILE A 64 -18.02 -18.64 -7.33
CA ILE A 64 -17.82 -18.92 -5.92
C ILE A 64 -18.35 -17.77 -5.05
N SER A 65 -19.02 -18.13 -3.94
CA SER A 65 -19.58 -17.18 -2.97
C SER A 65 -18.51 -16.21 -2.44
N ARG A 66 -18.85 -14.92 -2.44
CA ARG A 66 -18.00 -13.82 -1.93
C ARG A 66 -18.41 -13.37 -0.52
N LYS A 67 -19.19 -14.18 0.20
CA LYS A 67 -19.60 -13.89 1.57
C LYS A 67 -18.42 -14.09 2.52
N ASP A 68 -18.42 -13.32 3.61
CA ASP A 68 -17.54 -13.55 4.74
C ASP A 68 -18.06 -14.72 5.58
N GLU A 69 -17.15 -15.63 5.94
CA GLU A 69 -17.44 -16.72 6.85
C GLU A 69 -16.50 -16.64 8.06
N ILE A 70 -17.09 -16.83 9.24
CA ILE A 70 -16.39 -16.87 10.51
C ILE A 70 -16.69 -18.23 11.14
N TRP A 71 -15.65 -19.00 11.44
CA TRP A 71 -15.79 -20.27 12.13
C TRP A 71 -14.77 -20.39 13.26
N GLU A 72 -15.09 -21.23 14.25
CA GLU A 72 -14.24 -21.53 15.38
C GLU A 72 -13.86 -23.01 15.34
N SER A 73 -12.57 -23.31 15.45
CA SER A 73 -12.09 -24.69 15.55
C SER A 73 -12.39 -25.28 16.94
N GLN A 74 -12.28 -26.60 17.08
CA GLN A 74 -12.37 -27.26 18.39
C GLN A 74 -11.30 -26.78 19.39
N SER A 75 -10.16 -26.27 18.91
CA SER A 75 -9.11 -25.69 19.75
C SER A 75 -9.39 -24.24 20.16
N GLY A 76 -10.50 -23.66 19.70
CA GLY A 76 -10.87 -22.26 19.95
C GLY A 76 -10.25 -21.24 19.00
N LEU A 77 -9.64 -21.68 17.89
CA LEU A 77 -9.12 -20.77 16.86
C LEU A 77 -10.28 -20.19 16.05
N ILE A 78 -10.45 -18.88 16.10
CA ILE A 78 -11.42 -18.16 15.27
C ILE A 78 -10.75 -17.81 13.94
N THR A 79 -11.34 -18.28 12.86
CA THR A 79 -10.89 -18.06 11.49
C THR A 79 -11.89 -17.17 10.75
N ILE A 80 -11.36 -16.30 9.89
CA ILE A 80 -12.14 -15.45 9.00
C ILE A 80 -11.68 -15.76 7.59
N ALA A 81 -12.60 -16.10 6.70
CA ALA A 81 -12.30 -16.21 5.27
C ALA A 81 -13.28 -15.44 4.42
N GLY A 82 -12.83 -15.07 3.23
CA GLY A 82 -13.59 -14.26 2.29
C GLY A 82 -13.76 -12.81 2.76
N GLY A 83 -14.92 -12.25 2.45
CA GLY A 83 -15.25 -10.85 2.71
C GLY A 83 -14.71 -9.87 1.68
N LYS A 84 -15.07 -8.60 1.88
CA LYS A 84 -14.65 -7.47 1.04
C LYS A 84 -14.07 -6.38 1.92
N LEU A 85 -13.12 -5.63 1.37
CA LEU A 85 -12.57 -4.46 2.06
C LEU A 85 -13.67 -3.49 2.51
N THR A 86 -14.73 -3.31 1.74
CA THR A 86 -15.86 -2.43 2.11
C THR A 86 -16.60 -2.85 3.39
N GLY A 87 -16.53 -4.13 3.77
CA GLY A 87 -17.19 -4.69 4.96
C GLY A 87 -16.28 -4.83 6.19
N TYR A 88 -14.99 -4.48 6.09
CA TYR A 88 -13.96 -4.84 7.08
C TYR A 88 -14.34 -4.43 8.52
N ARG A 89 -14.90 -3.22 8.70
CA ARG A 89 -15.26 -2.69 10.03
C ARG A 89 -16.34 -3.52 10.70
N LYS A 90 -17.39 -3.92 9.95
CA LYS A 90 -18.48 -4.72 10.50
C LYS A 90 -18.04 -6.16 10.78
N MET A 91 -17.19 -6.70 9.92
CA MET A 91 -16.56 -8.00 10.15
C MET A 91 -15.73 -8.00 11.44
N ALA A 92 -14.86 -7.00 11.63
CA ALA A 92 -14.09 -6.82 12.86
C ALA A 92 -14.98 -6.69 14.10
N GLU A 93 -16.07 -5.92 14.02
CA GLU A 93 -17.08 -5.80 15.08
C GLU A 93 -17.66 -7.18 15.45
N THR A 94 -18.09 -7.99 14.47
CA THR A 94 -18.63 -9.34 14.71
C THR A 94 -17.66 -10.23 15.48
N ILE A 95 -16.37 -10.20 15.13
CA ILE A 95 -15.34 -11.04 15.78
C ILE A 95 -15.04 -10.57 17.19
N VAL A 96 -14.92 -9.25 17.39
CA VAL A 96 -14.67 -8.68 18.72
C VAL A 96 -15.87 -8.92 19.64
N ASP A 97 -17.11 -8.84 19.13
CA ASP A 97 -18.32 -9.16 19.89
C ASP A 97 -18.37 -10.65 20.27
N LEU A 98 -17.95 -11.56 19.38
CA LEU A 98 -17.79 -12.98 19.70
C LEU A 98 -16.77 -13.18 20.84
N LEU A 99 -15.60 -12.56 20.74
CA LEU A 99 -14.55 -12.63 21.77
C LEU A 99 -15.02 -12.06 23.11
N ALA A 100 -15.70 -10.91 23.10
CA ALA A 100 -16.25 -10.30 24.31
C ALA A 100 -17.24 -11.25 25.03
N LYS A 101 -18.13 -11.92 24.29
CA LYS A 101 -19.03 -12.94 24.86
C LYS A 101 -18.27 -14.12 25.46
N LYS A 102 -17.23 -14.59 24.78
CA LYS A 102 -16.39 -15.71 25.28
C LYS A 102 -15.69 -15.33 26.57
N PHE A 103 -15.03 -14.17 26.64
CA PHE A 103 -14.37 -13.69 27.85
C PHE A 103 -15.35 -13.42 29.00
N GLN A 104 -16.57 -12.99 28.70
CA GLN A 104 -17.60 -12.88 29.73
C GLN A 104 -17.97 -14.25 30.30
N ALA A 105 -18.10 -15.28 29.44
CA ALA A 105 -18.46 -16.62 29.87
C ALA A 105 -17.33 -17.35 30.61
N SER A 106 -16.07 -17.19 30.19
CA SER A 106 -14.93 -17.89 30.76
C SER A 106 -14.29 -17.17 31.95
N GLU A 107 -14.24 -15.84 31.92
CA GLU A 107 -13.47 -15.02 32.87
C GLU A 107 -14.35 -14.00 33.61
N GLY A 108 -15.65 -13.91 33.29
CA GLY A 108 -16.54 -12.89 33.88
C GLY A 108 -16.22 -11.45 33.44
N ARG A 109 -15.43 -11.27 32.36
CA ARG A 109 -14.96 -9.96 31.91
C ARG A 109 -16.00 -9.24 31.03
N ASN A 110 -16.41 -8.07 31.49
CA ASN A 110 -17.32 -7.19 30.77
C ASN A 110 -16.56 -6.16 29.92
N PHE A 111 -17.01 -5.95 28.68
CA PHE A 111 -16.47 -4.96 27.76
C PHE A 111 -17.56 -3.97 27.33
N LYS A 112 -17.14 -2.76 26.94
CA LYS A 112 -18.07 -1.77 26.35
C LYS A 112 -18.53 -2.23 24.98
N ALA A 113 -19.74 -1.82 24.58
CA ALA A 113 -20.24 -2.04 23.24
C ALA A 113 -19.34 -1.38 22.18
N CYS A 114 -19.30 -1.98 20.99
CA CYS A 114 -18.50 -1.48 19.88
C CYS A 114 -18.93 -0.06 19.46
N ASN A 115 -17.97 0.87 19.38
CA ASN A 115 -18.20 2.25 18.95
C ASN A 115 -17.42 2.61 17.67
N THR A 116 -16.87 1.63 16.96
CA THR A 116 -15.99 1.84 15.80
C THR A 116 -16.66 2.58 14.64
N LYS A 117 -18.00 2.59 14.58
CA LYS A 117 -18.77 3.31 13.55
C LYS A 117 -18.52 4.83 13.56
N HIS A 118 -18.24 5.40 14.74
CA HIS A 118 -18.05 6.84 14.92
C HIS A 118 -16.61 7.22 15.28
N MET A 119 -15.71 6.25 15.35
CA MET A 119 -14.30 6.50 15.63
C MET A 119 -13.60 6.88 14.32
N PRO A 120 -12.99 8.08 14.23
CA PRO A 120 -12.14 8.41 13.11
C PRO A 120 -10.90 7.50 13.13
N ILE A 121 -10.48 7.06 11.94
CA ILE A 121 -9.16 6.43 11.76
C ILE A 121 -8.05 7.49 11.83
N SER A 122 -6.79 7.03 11.96
CA SER A 122 -5.61 7.91 11.90
C SER A 122 -5.66 8.82 10.66
N GLY A 123 -5.34 10.11 10.81
CA GLY A 123 -5.48 11.12 9.76
C GLY A 123 -6.92 11.57 9.44
N GLY A 124 -7.94 10.83 9.90
CA GLY A 124 -9.35 11.06 9.56
C GLY A 124 -10.09 12.04 10.47
N ASN A 125 -9.46 12.55 11.53
CA ASN A 125 -10.13 13.42 12.51
C ASN A 125 -10.21 14.87 12.03
N LEU A 126 -10.96 15.09 10.95
CA LEU A 126 -11.14 16.38 10.29
C LEU A 126 -12.53 16.99 10.51
N GLY A 127 -13.41 16.27 11.21
CA GLY A 127 -14.81 16.63 11.38
C GLY A 127 -15.70 16.29 10.16
N GLY A 128 -15.28 15.33 9.34
CA GLY A 128 -16.04 14.80 8.20
C GLY A 128 -15.50 15.21 6.82
N SER A 129 -15.92 14.48 5.78
CA SER A 129 -15.45 14.71 4.40
C SER A 129 -15.79 16.10 3.86
N SER A 130 -16.90 16.69 4.27
CA SER A 130 -17.30 18.05 3.88
C SER A 130 -16.33 19.13 4.36
N LYS A 131 -15.51 18.85 5.37
CA LYS A 131 -14.51 19.79 5.91
C LYS A 131 -13.12 19.59 5.33
N LEU A 132 -12.91 18.61 4.44
CA LEU A 132 -11.59 18.26 3.92
C LEU A 132 -10.90 19.45 3.24
N GLU A 133 -11.55 20.13 2.31
CA GLU A 133 -10.92 21.23 1.58
C GLU A 133 -10.64 22.44 2.48
N ALA A 134 -11.52 22.73 3.44
CA ALA A 134 -11.28 23.79 4.42
C ALA A 134 -10.08 23.45 5.31
N PHE A 135 -9.95 22.19 5.75
CA PHE A 135 -8.79 21.71 6.48
C PHE A 135 -7.51 21.81 5.65
N VAL A 136 -7.50 21.29 4.42
CA VAL A 136 -6.32 21.33 3.53
C VAL A 136 -5.82 22.76 3.35
N ASN A 137 -6.73 23.70 3.10
CA ASN A 137 -6.38 25.12 2.95
C ASN A 137 -5.82 25.74 4.24
N SER A 138 -6.29 25.30 5.42
CA SER A 138 -5.76 25.82 6.70
C SER A 138 -4.34 25.35 7.01
N GLN A 139 -3.85 24.28 6.36
CA GLN A 139 -2.50 23.75 6.56
C GLN A 139 -1.45 24.39 5.64
N VAL A 140 -1.86 25.15 4.62
CA VAL A 140 -0.94 25.66 3.58
C VAL A 140 0.13 26.58 4.16
N GLU A 141 -0.23 27.51 5.03
CA GLU A 141 0.72 28.47 5.62
C GLU A 141 1.79 27.76 6.45
N ALA A 142 1.41 26.73 7.21
CA ALA A 142 2.34 25.93 8.00
C ALA A 142 3.35 25.18 7.12
N GLY A 143 2.89 24.58 6.01
CA GLY A 143 3.78 23.91 5.05
C GLY A 143 4.72 24.88 4.34
N VAL A 144 4.23 26.05 3.94
CA VAL A 144 5.06 27.09 3.30
C VAL A 144 6.13 27.63 4.26
N ALA A 145 5.78 27.82 5.53
CA ALA A 145 6.73 28.29 6.54
C ALA A 145 7.95 27.37 6.72
N ILE A 146 7.84 26.08 6.38
CA ILE A 146 8.94 25.12 6.44
C ILE A 146 9.64 24.89 5.10
N GLY A 147 9.25 25.63 4.05
CA GLY A 147 9.92 25.67 2.75
C GLY A 147 9.26 24.83 1.65
N LEU A 148 8.05 24.33 1.86
CA LEU A 148 7.25 23.70 0.81
C LEU A 148 6.59 24.76 -0.08
N THR A 149 6.27 24.41 -1.31
CA THR A 149 5.33 25.17 -2.14
C THR A 149 3.90 25.01 -1.62
N LYS A 150 2.99 25.90 -2.04
CA LYS A 150 1.57 25.81 -1.66
C LYS A 150 0.94 24.48 -2.10
N GLU A 151 1.27 23.99 -3.29
CA GLU A 151 0.71 22.73 -3.80
C GLU A 151 1.28 21.52 -3.07
N GLU A 152 2.59 21.48 -2.78
CA GLU A 152 3.18 20.41 -1.97
C GLU A 152 2.58 20.35 -0.56
N ALA A 153 2.32 21.50 0.06
CA ALA A 153 1.66 21.56 1.36
C ALA A 153 0.22 21.01 1.31
N LYS A 154 -0.55 21.36 0.27
CA LYS A 154 -1.90 20.82 0.06
C LYS A 154 -1.88 19.31 -0.19
N ASP A 155 -0.93 18.82 -0.99
CA ASP A 155 -0.83 17.40 -1.33
C ASP A 155 -0.51 16.56 -0.10
N LEU A 156 0.40 17.03 0.76
CA LEU A 156 0.69 16.39 2.04
C LEU A 156 -0.53 16.44 2.97
N ALA A 157 -1.24 17.57 3.05
CA ALA A 157 -2.44 17.70 3.88
C ALA A 157 -3.58 16.79 3.40
N ARG A 158 -3.78 16.64 2.09
CA ARG A 158 -4.77 15.70 1.53
C ARG A 158 -4.40 14.25 1.82
N ARG A 159 -3.12 13.91 1.72
CA ARG A 159 -2.62 12.55 1.93
C ARG A 159 -2.73 12.12 3.39
N TYR A 160 -2.24 12.95 4.31
CA TYR A 160 -2.09 12.59 5.73
C TYR A 160 -3.23 13.07 6.61
N GLY A 161 -4.13 13.92 6.08
CA GLY A 161 -5.24 14.48 6.84
C GLY A 161 -4.75 15.13 8.13
N SER A 162 -5.37 14.81 9.26
CA SER A 162 -5.04 15.39 10.57
C SER A 162 -3.60 15.10 11.02
N ASN A 163 -2.91 14.12 10.42
CA ASN A 163 -1.54 13.80 10.77
C ASN A 163 -0.51 14.74 10.10
N VAL A 164 -0.94 15.60 9.17
CA VAL A 164 -0.01 16.47 8.42
C VAL A 164 0.77 17.43 9.33
N SER A 165 0.20 17.85 10.47
CA SER A 165 0.93 18.68 11.42
C SER A 165 2.18 17.98 11.97
N GLU A 166 2.09 16.67 12.24
CA GLU A 166 3.24 15.87 12.66
C GLU A 166 4.24 15.66 11.50
N VAL A 167 3.74 15.45 10.28
CA VAL A 167 4.59 15.39 9.07
C VAL A 167 5.40 16.67 8.91
N PHE A 168 4.79 17.84 9.12
CA PHE A 168 5.46 19.14 9.03
C PHE A 168 6.49 19.34 10.13
N GLU A 169 6.20 18.96 11.38
CA GLU A 169 7.17 19.04 12.49
C GLU A 169 8.37 18.09 12.28
N LEU A 170 8.14 16.89 11.77
CA LEU A 170 9.23 15.97 11.42
C LEU A 170 10.09 16.51 10.27
N LEU A 171 9.47 17.04 9.22
CA LEU A 171 10.23 17.67 8.13
C LEU A 171 11.05 18.86 8.65
N LYS A 172 10.47 19.70 9.50
CA LYS A 172 11.15 20.86 10.09
C LYS A 172 12.37 20.44 10.92
N SER A 173 12.23 19.44 11.78
CA SER A 173 13.32 18.95 12.63
C SER A 173 14.43 18.24 11.86
N LYS A 174 14.10 17.51 10.78
CA LYS A 174 15.07 16.77 9.95
C LYS A 174 15.41 17.45 8.62
N LYS A 175 15.11 18.74 8.46
CA LYS A 175 15.28 19.45 7.17
C LYS A 175 16.71 19.40 6.64
N MET A 176 17.71 19.43 7.53
CA MET A 176 19.12 19.36 7.12
C MET A 176 19.49 18.01 6.50
N ASP A 177 18.84 16.92 6.90
CA ASP A 177 19.05 15.61 6.28
C ASP A 177 18.51 15.61 4.84
N ALA A 178 17.34 16.20 4.61
CA ALA A 178 16.81 16.34 3.24
C ALA A 178 17.82 17.00 2.30
N LEU A 179 18.49 18.05 2.78
CA LEU A 179 19.55 18.76 2.05
C LEU A 179 20.81 17.90 1.88
N LYS A 180 21.26 17.24 2.96
CA LYS A 180 22.44 16.35 2.97
C LYS A 180 22.32 15.22 1.93
N TYR A 181 21.17 14.54 1.88
CA TYR A 181 20.92 13.46 0.91
C TYR A 181 20.40 13.99 -0.44
N GLY A 182 20.14 15.30 -0.55
CA GLY A 182 19.63 15.95 -1.74
C GLY A 182 18.28 15.37 -2.20
N LEU A 183 17.37 15.16 -1.25
CA LEU A 183 16.00 14.68 -1.46
C LEU A 183 15.02 15.86 -1.49
N PRO A 184 14.01 15.85 -2.38
CA PRO A 184 12.94 16.86 -2.35
C PRO A 184 12.21 16.85 -1.02
N LEU A 185 11.94 18.04 -0.46
CA LEU A 185 11.25 18.19 0.82
C LEU A 185 9.93 17.42 0.93
N PRO A 186 9.00 17.41 -0.05
CA PRO A 186 7.78 16.61 0.07
C PRO A 186 8.04 15.10 0.07
N LEU A 187 9.05 14.62 -0.66
CA LEU A 187 9.43 13.21 -0.63
C LEU A 187 10.03 12.82 0.72
N PHE A 188 10.93 13.66 1.23
CA PHE A 188 11.58 13.46 2.52
C PHE A 188 10.59 13.52 3.68
N ALA A 189 9.63 14.45 3.66
CA ALA A 189 8.55 14.53 4.66
C ALA A 189 7.75 13.22 4.76
N LYS A 190 7.37 12.67 3.60
CA LYS A 190 6.72 11.35 3.54
C LYS A 190 7.61 10.26 4.13
N LEU A 191 8.90 10.26 3.81
CA LEU A 191 9.86 9.24 4.23
C LEU A 191 10.05 9.21 5.76
N VAL A 192 10.34 10.37 6.36
CA VAL A 192 10.59 10.45 7.81
C VAL A 192 9.34 10.13 8.62
N TYR A 193 8.17 10.59 8.17
CA TYR A 193 6.90 10.24 8.81
C TYR A 193 6.60 8.74 8.66
N ALA A 194 6.82 8.18 7.46
CA ALA A 194 6.60 6.77 7.22
C ALA A 194 7.47 5.87 8.11
N ILE A 195 8.73 6.25 8.35
CA ILE A 195 9.66 5.55 9.25
C ILE A 195 9.19 5.66 10.71
N GLN A 196 8.90 6.87 11.19
CA GLN A 196 8.64 7.10 12.61
C GLN A 196 7.22 6.72 13.05
N ASN A 197 6.23 6.87 12.17
CA ASN A 197 4.82 6.79 12.53
C ASN A 197 4.04 5.72 11.76
N GLU A 198 4.59 5.19 10.66
CA GLU A 198 3.91 4.20 9.83
C GLU A 198 4.67 2.87 9.74
N MET A 199 5.63 2.62 10.63
CA MET A 199 6.38 1.36 10.74
C MET A 199 7.04 0.93 9.41
N THR A 200 7.61 1.91 8.69
CA THR A 200 8.36 1.64 7.46
C THR A 200 9.75 1.18 7.79
N VAL A 201 10.04 -0.10 7.52
CA VAL A 201 11.34 -0.72 7.81
C VAL A 201 12.10 -1.16 6.56
N THR A 202 11.49 -1.07 5.36
CA THR A 202 12.17 -1.35 4.08
C THR A 202 11.82 -0.30 3.02
N PRO A 203 12.63 -0.14 1.96
CA PRO A 203 12.30 0.78 0.87
C PRO A 203 10.99 0.42 0.14
N ILE A 204 10.62 -0.86 0.10
CA ILE A 204 9.36 -1.31 -0.51
C ILE A 204 8.16 -0.90 0.35
N ASP A 205 8.27 -0.92 1.68
CA ASP A 205 7.23 -0.36 2.56
C ASP A 205 6.91 1.07 2.16
N PHE A 206 7.94 1.87 1.95
CA PHE A 206 7.80 3.28 1.59
C PHE A 206 7.23 3.47 0.18
N PHE A 207 7.95 2.96 -0.83
CA PHE A 207 7.63 3.23 -2.24
C PHE A 207 6.38 2.48 -2.72
N ASN A 208 6.09 1.31 -2.17
CA ASN A 208 4.90 0.55 -2.56
C ASN A 208 3.71 0.87 -1.65
N ARG A 209 3.83 0.62 -0.34
CA ARG A 209 2.66 0.62 0.56
C ARG A 209 2.28 1.98 1.12
N ARG A 210 3.24 2.82 1.51
CA ARG A 210 2.95 4.14 2.12
C ARG A 210 2.68 5.22 1.08
N THR A 211 3.38 5.17 -0.05
CA THR A 211 3.26 6.20 -1.08
C THR A 211 2.53 5.76 -2.34
N GLY A 212 2.44 4.46 -2.62
CA GLY A 212 1.91 3.94 -3.89
C GLY A 212 2.77 4.27 -5.11
N ALA A 213 3.98 4.79 -4.93
CA ALA A 213 4.81 5.33 -5.99
C ALA A 213 5.21 4.26 -7.02
N ILE A 214 5.45 3.00 -6.62
CA ILE A 214 5.71 1.92 -7.62
C ILE A 214 4.54 1.80 -8.61
N LEU A 215 3.31 1.98 -8.15
CA LEU A 215 2.09 1.78 -8.95
C LEU A 215 1.65 3.04 -9.70
N PHE A 216 1.82 4.23 -9.10
CA PHE A 216 1.20 5.47 -9.56
C PHE A 216 2.21 6.60 -9.87
N ASP A 217 3.49 6.43 -9.55
CA ASP A 217 4.55 7.42 -9.78
C ASP A 217 5.92 6.74 -9.85
N ILE A 218 6.06 5.77 -10.76
CA ILE A 218 7.25 4.92 -10.84
C ILE A 218 8.51 5.74 -11.22
N LYS A 219 8.31 6.89 -11.87
CA LYS A 219 9.38 7.85 -12.23
C LYS A 219 10.05 8.41 -10.98
N THR A 220 9.26 8.79 -9.96
CA THR A 220 9.81 9.21 -8.67
C THR A 220 10.64 8.11 -8.03
N VAL A 221 10.21 6.85 -8.10
CA VAL A 221 10.99 5.73 -7.54
C VAL A 221 12.32 5.59 -8.28
N LYS A 222 12.29 5.54 -9.62
CA LYS A 222 13.51 5.45 -10.46
C LYS A 222 14.48 6.59 -10.20
N GLN A 223 13.97 7.81 -10.01
CA GLN A 223 14.80 9.00 -9.77
C GLN A 223 15.43 9.02 -8.38
N TRP A 224 14.69 8.61 -7.34
CA TRP A 224 15.07 8.89 -5.95
C TRP A 224 15.43 7.66 -5.10
N ARG A 225 15.21 6.43 -5.59
CA ARG A 225 15.41 5.19 -4.82
C ARG A 225 16.77 5.09 -4.15
N HIS A 226 17.87 5.39 -4.84
CA HIS A 226 19.22 5.24 -4.30
C HIS A 226 19.47 6.20 -3.12
N LYS A 227 18.96 7.44 -3.21
CA LYS A 227 19.05 8.43 -2.14
C LYS A 227 18.17 8.07 -0.94
N VAL A 228 16.97 7.53 -1.20
CA VAL A 228 16.09 7.03 -0.13
C VAL A 228 16.72 5.83 0.57
N ILE A 229 17.25 4.85 -0.17
CA ILE A 229 17.96 3.69 0.38
C ILE A 229 19.15 4.14 1.23
N GLN A 230 19.95 5.09 0.74
CA GLN A 230 21.09 5.60 1.48
C GLN A 230 20.67 6.29 2.79
N TYR A 231 19.59 7.09 2.76
CA TYR A 231 19.04 7.66 3.98
C TYR A 231 18.58 6.58 4.96
N MET A 232 17.83 5.58 4.50
CA MET A 232 17.35 4.48 5.35
C MET A 232 18.49 3.64 5.91
N LYS A 233 19.55 3.39 5.12
CA LYS A 233 20.76 2.71 5.57
C LYS A 233 21.37 3.42 6.77
N ASP A 234 21.54 4.73 6.67
CA ASP A 234 22.17 5.53 7.72
C ASP A 234 21.23 5.67 8.95
N GLU A 235 19.91 5.83 8.74
CA GLU A 235 18.91 5.92 9.81
C GLU A 235 18.78 4.62 10.60
N PHE A 236 18.81 3.47 9.93
CA PHE A 236 18.70 2.15 10.57
C PHE A 236 20.04 1.49 10.89
N SER A 237 21.16 2.15 10.54
CA SER A 237 22.51 1.59 10.68
C SER A 237 22.66 0.22 10.00
N TRP A 238 22.13 0.08 8.78
CA TRP A 238 22.20 -1.17 8.03
C TRP A 238 23.63 -1.56 7.70
N ASP A 239 23.92 -2.86 7.82
CA ASP A 239 25.15 -3.43 7.28
C ASP A 239 25.09 -3.57 5.75
N GLU A 240 26.21 -4.00 5.16
CA GLU A 240 26.31 -4.17 3.70
C GLU A 240 25.36 -5.27 3.16
N LYS A 241 25.10 -6.32 3.96
CA LYS A 241 24.18 -7.40 3.55
C LYS A 241 22.74 -6.90 3.54
N GLU A 242 22.35 -6.13 4.54
CA GLU A 242 21.04 -5.49 4.61
C GLU A 242 20.84 -4.49 3.48
N LEU A 243 21.85 -3.65 3.21
CA LEU A 243 21.83 -2.72 2.08
C LEU A 243 21.60 -3.44 0.75
N GLN A 244 22.37 -4.51 0.48
CA GLN A 244 22.22 -5.31 -0.74
C GLN A 244 20.85 -5.98 -0.81
N LYS A 245 20.40 -6.60 0.28
CA LYS A 245 19.09 -7.26 0.37
C LYS A 245 17.95 -6.29 0.06
N TYR A 246 17.92 -5.12 0.68
CA TYR A 246 16.84 -4.16 0.50
C TYR A 246 16.89 -3.44 -0.85
N THR A 247 18.09 -3.22 -1.39
CA THR A 247 18.27 -2.70 -2.75
C THR A 247 17.74 -3.70 -3.77
N TRP A 248 18.19 -4.95 -3.69
CA TRP A 248 17.75 -6.03 -4.59
C TRP A 248 16.24 -6.24 -4.53
N ALA A 249 15.66 -6.25 -3.32
CA ALA A 249 14.22 -6.41 -3.17
C ALA A 249 13.44 -5.28 -3.85
N LEU A 250 13.89 -4.02 -3.74
CA LEU A 250 13.24 -2.89 -4.41
C LEU A 250 13.39 -2.97 -5.93
N GLU A 251 14.57 -3.31 -6.44
CA GLU A 251 14.78 -3.47 -7.89
C GLU A 251 13.91 -4.60 -8.46
N ASN A 252 13.83 -5.73 -7.75
CA ASN A 252 12.91 -6.79 -8.12
C ASN A 252 11.47 -6.29 -8.17
N ALA A 253 10.98 -5.60 -7.13
CA ALA A 253 9.61 -5.07 -7.14
C ALA A 253 9.34 -4.13 -8.33
N LEU A 254 10.34 -3.37 -8.80
CA LEU A 254 10.23 -2.54 -10.00
C LEU A 254 10.17 -3.38 -11.29
N ILE A 255 10.96 -4.44 -11.39
CA ILE A 255 10.88 -5.40 -12.50
C ILE A 255 9.52 -6.08 -12.48
N GLU A 256 9.05 -6.54 -11.32
CA GLU A 256 7.78 -7.24 -11.19
C GLU A 256 6.58 -6.38 -11.60
N ALA A 257 6.66 -5.08 -11.28
CA ALA A 257 5.64 -4.11 -11.65
C ALA A 257 5.63 -3.79 -13.16
N THR A 258 6.74 -3.94 -13.87
CA THR A 258 6.88 -3.50 -15.27
C THR A 258 6.97 -4.63 -16.28
N VAL A 259 7.38 -5.82 -15.86
CA VAL A 259 7.67 -6.97 -16.73
C VAL A 259 6.80 -8.15 -16.31
N PRO A 260 5.97 -8.69 -17.22
CA PRO A 260 5.23 -9.92 -16.98
C PRO A 260 6.14 -11.10 -16.64
N VAL A 261 5.66 -12.04 -15.84
CA VAL A 261 6.47 -13.14 -15.28
C VAL A 261 7.23 -13.95 -16.34
N GLU A 262 6.65 -14.15 -17.51
CA GLU A 262 7.25 -14.89 -18.61
C GLU A 262 8.45 -14.16 -19.23
N GLU A 263 8.45 -12.83 -19.23
CA GLU A 263 9.51 -11.98 -19.82
C GLU A 263 10.66 -11.69 -18.82
N ARG A 264 10.53 -12.06 -17.54
CA ARG A 264 11.54 -11.74 -16.51
C ARG A 264 12.80 -12.62 -16.56
N LYS A 265 12.69 -13.84 -17.11
CA LYS A 265 13.79 -14.83 -17.11
C LYS A 265 15.03 -14.36 -17.87
N GLU A 266 14.88 -13.41 -18.79
CA GLU A 266 15.97 -12.86 -19.59
C GLU A 266 16.72 -11.70 -18.89
N LEU A 267 16.09 -11.06 -17.89
CA LEU A 267 16.63 -9.86 -17.22
C LEU A 267 17.43 -10.18 -15.95
N LEU A 268 17.02 -11.21 -15.20
CA LEU A 268 17.69 -11.59 -13.94
C LEU A 268 19.10 -12.19 -14.15
N THR A 269 19.40 -12.70 -15.34
CA THR A 269 20.75 -13.15 -15.73
C THR A 269 21.70 -11.98 -15.97
N ALA A 270 21.21 -10.82 -16.44
CA ALA A 270 22.05 -9.66 -16.76
C ALA A 270 22.38 -8.79 -15.53
N SER A 271 21.58 -8.88 -14.45
CA SER A 271 21.78 -8.08 -13.23
C SER A 271 22.72 -8.73 -12.21
N ASN A 272 23.06 -10.00 -12.37
CA ASN A 272 24.03 -10.71 -11.51
C ASN A 272 25.48 -10.61 -12.03
N GLU A 273 25.70 -9.97 -13.19
CA GLU A 273 27.01 -9.84 -13.83
C GLU A 273 27.59 -8.40 -13.75
N ASN A 274 26.91 -7.46 -13.10
CA ASN A 274 27.37 -6.08 -12.89
C ASN A 274 27.28 -5.69 -11.41
#